data_AF-A0A2M7SSE6-F1
#
_entry.id   AF-A0A2M7SSE6-F1
#
_cell.length_a   1.000
_cell.length_b   1.000
_cell.length_c   1.000
_cell.angle_alpha   90.00
_cell.angle_beta   90.00
_cell.angle_gamma   90.00
#
_symmetry.space_group_name_H-M   'P 1'
#
loop_
_entity.id
_entity.type
_entity.pdbx_description
1 polymer ?
#
loop_
_entity_poly.entity_id
_entity_poly.type
_entity_poly.pdbx_seq_one_letter_code
_entity_poly.pdbx_strand_id
1 'polypeptide(L)'
;MERVKERLQVARKALITLQELASKPNFTVLERDAAIQRFEYTFEAIWRAAQTFLFTMEGVAANSPKSAVRSSWQAGLLDEISSQAALRMCEARNMTVHTYNEKLAQ
;
A
#
# COMPACT_ATOMS: atom_id res chain seq x y z
N MET A 1 -10.76 1.04 -18.75
CA MET A 1 -10.77 -0.26 -18.02
C MET A 1 -9.43 -0.99 -18.06
N GLU A 2 -8.73 -1.07 -19.20
CA GLU A 2 -7.48 -1.84 -19.30
C GLU A 2 -6.39 -1.40 -18.32
N ARG A 3 -6.15 -0.09 -18.21
CA ARG A 3 -5.20 0.50 -17.25
C ARG A 3 -5.50 0.13 -15.78
N VAL A 4 -6.77 -0.01 -15.41
CA VAL A 4 -7.16 -0.43 -14.05
C VAL A 4 -6.73 -1.88 -13.82
N LYS A 5 -6.98 -2.77 -14.81
CA LYS A 5 -6.57 -4.17 -14.74
C LYS A 5 -5.06 -4.32 -14.63
N GLU A 6 -4.30 -3.57 -15.43
CA GLU A 6 -2.84 -3.55 -15.37
C GLU A 6 -2.34 -3.14 -13.96
N ARG A 7 -2.89 -2.06 -13.40
CA ARG A 7 -2.51 -1.59 -12.06
C ARG A 7 -2.86 -2.60 -10.97
N LEU A 8 -4.03 -3.25 -11.07
CA LEU A 8 -4.42 -4.32 -10.16
C LEU A 8 -3.51 -5.55 -10.27
N GLN A 9 -3.05 -5.90 -11.47
CA GLN A 9 -2.08 -6.98 -11.67
C GLN A 9 -0.73 -6.65 -11.02
N VAL A 10 -0.25 -5.42 -11.17
CA VAL A 10 0.98 -4.95 -10.50
C VAL A 10 0.83 -5.02 -8.98
N ALA A 11 -0.28 -4.50 -8.45
CA ALA A 11 -0.56 -4.54 -7.01
C ALA A 11 -0.65 -5.98 -6.48
N ARG A 12 -1.27 -6.89 -7.24
CA ARG A 12 -1.36 -8.31 -6.88
C ARG A 12 0.01 -8.99 -6.85
N LYS A 13 0.86 -8.75 -7.84
CA LYS A 13 2.22 -9.29 -7.87
C LYS A 13 3.05 -8.82 -6.68
N ALA A 14 2.97 -7.53 -6.35
CA ALA A 14 3.64 -6.95 -5.18
C ALA A 14 3.12 -7.55 -3.86
N LEU A 15 1.80 -7.76 -3.74
CA LEU A 15 1.23 -8.38 -2.56
C LEU A 15 1.73 -9.83 -2.35
N ILE A 16 1.83 -10.61 -3.43
CA ILE A 16 2.33 -11.99 -3.37
C ILE A 16 3.75 -12.02 -2.79
N THR A 17 4.64 -11.14 -3.28
CA THR A 17 6.02 -11.09 -2.77
C THR A 17 6.08 -10.65 -1.31
N LEU A 18 5.20 -9.76 -0.85
CA LEU A 18 5.11 -9.43 0.58
C LEU A 18 4.65 -10.64 1.43
N GLN A 19 3.66 -11.38 0.94
CA GLN A 19 3.10 -12.55 1.64
C GLN A 19 4.10 -13.70 1.83
N GLU A 20 5.02 -13.88 0.87
CA GLU A 20 6.13 -14.84 0.99
C GLU A 20 6.97 -14.63 2.25
N LEU A 21 7.15 -13.37 2.67
CA LEU A 21 7.88 -13.02 3.89
C LEU A 21 6.98 -13.02 5.12
N ALA A 22 5.74 -12.52 5.00
CA ALA A 22 4.80 -12.45 6.12
C ALA A 22 4.44 -13.82 6.73
N SER A 23 4.64 -14.90 5.96
CA SER A 23 4.36 -16.28 6.39
C SER A 23 5.46 -16.88 7.27
N LYS A 24 6.56 -16.15 7.53
CA LYS A 24 7.68 -16.62 8.35
C LYS A 24 7.49 -16.24 9.82
N PRO A 25 7.75 -17.17 10.76
CA PRO A 25 7.57 -16.90 12.20
C PRO A 25 8.64 -15.98 12.79
N ASN A 26 9.85 -15.99 12.24
CA ASN A 26 10.98 -15.18 12.70
C ASN A 26 11.71 -14.58 11.49
N PHE A 27 12.07 -13.30 11.60
CA PHE A 27 12.84 -12.59 10.58
C PHE A 27 14.30 -12.44 11.01
N THR A 28 15.23 -12.78 10.12
CA THR A 28 16.59 -12.24 10.16
C THR A 28 16.58 -10.71 9.91
N VAL A 29 17.69 -10.03 10.18
CA VAL A 29 17.82 -8.58 9.88
C VAL A 29 17.59 -8.30 8.39
N LEU A 30 18.20 -9.08 7.51
CA LEU A 30 18.04 -8.93 6.06
C LEU A 30 16.59 -9.16 5.62
N GLU A 31 15.91 -10.16 6.18
CA GLU A 31 14.50 -10.43 5.84
C GLU A 31 13.56 -9.37 6.41
N ARG A 32 13.89 -8.76 7.55
CA ARG A 32 13.17 -7.60 8.08
C ARG A 32 13.28 -6.40 7.14
N ASP A 33 14.49 -6.07 6.70
CA ASP A 33 14.71 -4.95 5.78
C ASP A 33 14.03 -5.23 4.43
N ALA A 34 14.09 -6.48 3.93
CA ALA A 34 13.32 -6.90 2.77
C ALA A 34 11.81 -6.73 3.00
N ALA A 35 11.27 -7.16 4.15
CA ALA A 35 9.85 -7.02 4.46
C ALA A 35 9.39 -5.55 4.47
N ILE A 36 10.22 -4.63 5.00
CA ILE A 36 9.97 -3.19 4.96
C ILE A 36 9.90 -2.69 3.51
N GLN A 37 10.91 -3.00 2.69
CA GLN A 37 10.92 -2.60 1.27
C GLN A 37 9.73 -3.19 0.51
N ARG A 38 9.39 -4.46 0.77
CA ARG A 38 8.24 -5.13 0.14
C ARG A 38 6.92 -4.49 0.56
N PHE A 39 6.79 -4.10 1.82
CA PHE A 39 5.63 -3.34 2.29
C PHE A 39 5.52 -2.00 1.57
N GLU A 40 6.60 -1.22 1.45
CA GLU A 40 6.59 0.10 0.84
C GLU A 40 6.15 0.07 -0.63
N TYR A 41 6.76 -0.78 -1.47
CA TYR A 41 6.38 -0.85 -2.88
C TYR A 41 5.00 -1.47 -3.07
N THR A 42 4.58 -2.39 -2.18
CA THR A 42 3.24 -3.02 -2.25
C THR A 42 2.17 -2.00 -1.92
N PHE A 43 2.39 -1.22 -0.86
CA PHE A 43 1.53 -0.11 -0.50
C PHE A 43 1.40 0.87 -1.67
N GLU A 44 2.54 1.29 -2.26
CA GLU A 44 2.55 2.20 -3.43
C GLU A 44 1.72 1.63 -4.59
N ALA A 45 1.91 0.36 -4.94
CA ALA A 45 1.16 -0.27 -6.02
C ALA A 45 -0.35 -0.31 -5.74
N ILE A 46 -0.76 -0.66 -4.52
CA ILE A 46 -2.17 -0.76 -4.12
C ILE A 46 -2.86 0.61 -4.18
N TRP A 47 -2.29 1.65 -3.56
CA TRP A 47 -2.98 2.95 -3.53
C TRP A 47 -3.02 3.61 -4.91
N ARG A 48 -2.03 3.34 -5.78
CA ARG A 48 -2.06 3.76 -7.19
C ARG A 48 -3.10 3.01 -8.01
N ALA A 49 -3.33 1.73 -7.73
CA ALA A 49 -4.42 0.97 -8.33
C ALA A 49 -5.78 1.53 -7.90
N ALA A 50 -5.95 1.81 -6.61
CA ALA A 50 -7.15 2.46 -6.08
C ALA A 50 -7.37 3.86 -6.70
N GLN A 51 -6.33 4.70 -6.76
CA GLN A 51 -6.37 6.01 -7.42
C GLN A 51 -6.83 5.88 -8.89
N THR A 52 -6.28 4.91 -9.63
CA THR A 52 -6.63 4.69 -11.03
C THR A 52 -8.09 4.21 -11.16
N PHE A 53 -8.54 3.31 -10.28
CA PHE A 53 -9.93 2.85 -10.25
C PHE A 53 -10.88 4.02 -9.96
N LEU A 54 -10.65 4.75 -8.86
CA LEU A 54 -11.48 5.87 -8.43
C LEU A 54 -11.60 6.93 -9.53
N PHE A 55 -10.50 7.26 -10.20
CA PHE A 55 -10.53 8.21 -11.30
C PHE A 55 -11.30 7.68 -12.51
N THR A 56 -11.08 6.41 -12.87
CA THR A 56 -11.63 5.83 -14.12
C THR A 56 -13.10 5.43 -14.00
N MET A 57 -13.53 4.93 -12.84
CA MET A 57 -14.87 4.38 -12.63
C MET A 57 -15.78 5.36 -11.88
N GLU A 58 -15.26 6.09 -10.91
CA GLU A 58 -16.04 6.98 -10.05
C GLU A 58 -15.87 8.47 -10.41
N GLY A 59 -14.93 8.79 -11.31
CA GLY A 59 -14.58 10.19 -11.63
C GLY A 59 -13.92 10.95 -10.47
N VAL A 60 -13.43 10.25 -9.44
CA VAL A 60 -12.87 10.85 -8.23
C VAL A 60 -11.34 10.92 -8.30
N ALA A 61 -10.80 12.13 -8.20
CA ALA A 61 -9.36 12.37 -8.14
C ALA A 61 -8.82 12.25 -6.69
N ALA A 62 -8.10 11.18 -6.41
CA ALA A 62 -7.40 10.99 -5.13
C ALA A 62 -5.91 11.32 -5.27
N ASN A 63 -5.44 12.45 -4.72
CA ASN A 63 -4.07 12.95 -4.92
C ASN A 63 -3.04 12.49 -3.86
N SER A 64 -3.46 11.68 -2.91
CA SER A 64 -2.62 11.12 -1.85
C SER A 64 -3.08 9.72 -1.45
N PRO A 65 -2.25 8.92 -0.76
CA PRO A 65 -2.67 7.62 -0.22
C PRO A 65 -3.86 7.75 0.74
N LYS A 66 -3.82 8.72 1.66
CA LYS A 66 -4.91 8.96 2.61
C LYS A 66 -6.22 9.34 1.92
N SER A 67 -6.16 10.20 0.89
CA SER A 67 -7.37 10.54 0.11
C SER A 67 -7.87 9.33 -0.67
N ALA A 68 -6.98 8.49 -1.23
CA ALA A 68 -7.38 7.28 -1.95
C ALA A 68 -8.12 6.30 -1.01
N VAL A 69 -7.64 6.11 0.22
CA VAL A 69 -8.32 5.28 1.21
C VAL A 69 -9.70 5.85 1.58
N ARG A 70 -9.80 7.15 1.85
CA ARG A 70 -11.08 7.80 2.18
C ARG A 70 -12.08 7.71 1.04
N SER A 71 -11.65 7.98 -0.19
CA SER A 71 -12.49 7.88 -1.38
C SER A 71 -12.91 6.43 -1.67
N SER A 72 -12.03 5.45 -1.43
CA SER A 72 -12.39 4.02 -1.55
C SER A 72 -13.47 3.61 -0.54
N TRP A 73 -13.43 4.12 0.69
CA TRP A 73 -14.51 3.91 1.67
C TRP A 73 -15.82 4.56 1.22
N GLN A 74 -15.78 5.82 0.77
CA GLN A 74 -16.95 6.54 0.27
C GLN A 74 -17.59 5.87 -0.96
N ALA A 75 -16.76 5.28 -1.83
CA ALA A 75 -17.21 4.52 -3.00
C ALA A 75 -17.65 3.08 -2.66
N GLY A 76 -17.63 2.67 -1.38
CA GLY A 76 -18.02 1.32 -0.95
C GLY A 76 -17.03 0.21 -1.30
N LEU A 77 -15.80 0.55 -1.71
CA LEU A 77 -14.74 -0.43 -2.01
C LEU A 77 -14.08 -0.99 -0.75
N LEU A 78 -14.14 -0.23 0.35
CA LEU A 78 -13.68 -0.64 1.66
C LEU A 78 -14.83 -0.49 2.65
N ASP A 79 -14.90 -1.39 3.62
CA ASP A 79 -15.72 -1.19 4.81
C ASP A 79 -14.99 -0.29 5.83
N GLU A 80 -15.66 0.03 6.94
CA GLU A 80 -15.10 0.85 8.00
C GLU A 80 -13.82 0.24 8.58
N ILE A 81 -13.82 -1.06 8.87
CA ILE A 81 -12.67 -1.76 9.49
C ILE A 81 -11.45 -1.72 8.56
N SER A 82 -11.65 -2.03 7.27
CA SER A 82 -10.60 -2.05 6.25
C SER A 82 -10.09 -0.65 5.96
N SER A 83 -10.96 0.37 5.94
CA SER A 83 -10.54 1.75 5.75
C SER A 83 -9.69 2.26 6.92
N GLN A 84 -10.07 1.96 8.17
CA GLN A 84 -9.26 2.28 9.34
C GLN A 84 -7.90 1.56 9.31
N ALA A 85 -7.88 0.28 8.93
CA ALA A 85 -6.64 -0.47 8.77
C ALA A 85 -5.73 0.13 7.68
N ALA A 86 -6.29 0.50 6.53
CA ALA A 86 -5.55 1.12 5.43
C ALA A 86 -5.03 2.52 5.78
N LEU A 87 -5.75 3.30 6.60
CA LEU A 87 -5.25 4.56 7.14
C LEU A 87 -4.06 4.33 8.08
N ARG A 88 -4.09 3.30 8.94
CA ARG A 88 -2.92 2.93 9.75
C ARG A 88 -1.73 2.50 8.89
N MET A 89 -1.96 1.80 7.79
CA MET A 89 -0.89 1.46 6.83
C MET A 89 -0.26 2.72 6.20
N CYS A 90 -1.04 3.77 5.95
CA CYS A 90 -0.50 5.05 5.47
C CYS A 90 0.50 5.64 6.47
N GLU A 91 0.18 5.61 7.78
CA GLU A 91 1.10 6.07 8.82
C GLU A 91 2.33 5.18 8.93
N ALA A 92 2.14 3.85 8.91
CA ALA A 92 3.25 2.90 8.96
C ALA A 92 4.23 3.13 7.79
N ARG A 93 3.75 3.38 6.57
CA ARG A 93 4.59 3.71 5.41
C ARG A 93 5.32 5.04 5.57
N ASN A 94 4.73 6.03 6.22
CA ASN A 94 5.46 7.27 6.52
C ASN A 94 6.60 6.99 7.51
N MET A 95 6.36 6.14 8.52
CA MET A 95 7.37 5.77 9.51
C MET A 95 8.54 4.97 8.92
N THR A 96 8.32 4.11 7.92
CA THR A 96 9.41 3.34 7.30
C THR A 96 10.46 4.25 6.67
N VAL A 97 10.01 5.32 6.02
CA VAL A 97 10.88 6.36 5.44
C VAL A 97 11.69 7.08 6.52
N HIS A 98 11.04 7.48 7.62
CA HIS A 98 11.73 8.17 8.72
C HIS A 98 12.73 7.28 9.46
N THR A 99 12.38 6.02 9.70
CA THR A 99 13.24 5.04 10.37
C THR A 99 14.51 4.75 9.57
N TYR A 100 14.41 4.73 8.23
CA TYR A 100 15.58 4.55 7.37
C TYR A 100 16.48 5.79 7.36
N ASN A 101 15.88 6.98 7.41
CA ASN A 101 16.62 8.25 7.40
C ASN A 101 17.41 8.46 8.71
N GLU A 102 16.85 8.07 9.86
CA GLU A 102 17.57 8.08 11.14
C GLU A 102 18.74 7.09 11.17
N LYS A 103 18.57 5.89 10.56
CA LYS A 103 19.68 4.92 10.43
C LYS A 103 20.80 5.38 9.49
N LEU A 104 20.50 6.19 8.48
CA LEU A 104 21.49 6.72 7.52
C LEU A 104 22.19 7.99 8.02
N ALA A 105 21.57 8.72 8.96
CA ALA A 105 22.11 9.94 9.55
C ALA A 105 23.11 9.68 10.71
N GLN A 106 23.47 8.42 10.97
CA GLN A 106 24.30 7.98 12.08
C GLN A 106 25.65 7.40 11.62
#